data_AF-A0A2U1JVZ7-F1
#
_entry.id   AF-A0A2U1JVZ7-F1
#
_cell.length_a   1.000
_cell.length_b   1.000
_cell.length_c   1.000
_cell.angle_alpha   90.00
_cell.angle_beta   90.00
_cell.angle_gamma   90.00
#
_symmetry.space_group_name_H-M   'P 1'
#
loop_
_entity.id
_entity.type
_entity.pdbx_description
1 polymer ?
#
loop_
_entity_poly.entity_id
_entity_poly.type
_entity_poly.pdbx_seq_one_letter_code
_entity_poly.pdbx_strand_id
1 'polypeptide(L)'
;MEENIIDNIAEFHNILWTTGDFYNKTFNLENCVLEFYGDYKVGGGTDGYDNSNYTFLTISNCTFNCEKIEFNDIIQKNLHIYFEDCTFNCGISFKNSSFKELWFSNIKSLLSLNFEMDKSKEDKVISNLIRFVNDKNSSKIKSQFIFNNVEIKNALIIENIDIEEIIVSNSFINDFSIYNSSLSDLYFDENSFSGNTRFNKIILQNNDSSIDDKYRGFSKNKFENTTFLETEFIEKKTFENCEFKNITRFEKCKNLENSELKFVDCEFKGFTSFKHSEFNSLDIDNCIFENSTSFIEAIFNKIRLSEANFLGKTYFDDIKINDVANESYLEDNVTEWKRTLRTIKQELQKTENKIDYGRFRVYEFNAYRRELTNRKPKDKILSRANRENNRLSRDLFILRLSNAVSEYGTNWKRAFLFTLSFGFIAYFAITFIESRLIGSQLSFDSSDINSFINGMFKFFIVTDFKSILDLKVAFEDKYCLYSIMVFLYRITFVGCKIIIAFGIYETVQSFRKFKV
;
A
#
# COMPACT_ATOMS: atom_id res chain seq x y z
N MET A 1 -56.07 14.79 -0.82
CA MET A 1 -55.80 13.40 -1.20
C MET A 1 -55.67 12.68 0.14
N GLU A 2 -56.70 11.93 0.54
CA GLU A 2 -56.73 11.27 1.86
C GLU A 2 -55.70 10.13 1.86
N GLU A 3 -54.75 10.18 2.80
CA GLU A 3 -53.88 9.04 3.11
C GLU A 3 -54.77 7.93 3.69
N ASN A 4 -55.05 6.90 2.88
CA ASN A 4 -55.64 5.68 3.40
C ASN A 4 -54.55 4.91 4.15
N ILE A 5 -54.59 5.00 5.48
CA ILE A 5 -53.75 4.21 6.37
C ILE A 5 -54.34 2.80 6.42
N ILE A 6 -53.52 1.79 6.15
CA ILE A 6 -53.89 0.38 6.32
C ILE A 6 -53.29 -0.10 7.63
N ASP A 7 -54.17 -0.47 8.56
CA ASP A 7 -53.81 -0.79 9.95
C ASP A 7 -53.78 -2.32 10.24
N ASN A 8 -54.09 -3.19 9.26
CA ASN A 8 -54.16 -4.64 9.49
C ASN A 8 -53.56 -5.49 8.34
N ILE A 9 -52.84 -6.54 8.73
CA ILE A 9 -52.25 -7.62 7.90
C ILE A 9 -53.26 -8.23 6.93
N ALA A 10 -54.50 -8.49 7.34
CA ALA A 10 -55.50 -9.12 6.48
C ALA A 10 -55.92 -8.22 5.31
N GLU A 11 -55.96 -6.91 5.54
CA GLU A 11 -56.23 -5.91 4.51
C GLU A 11 -55.02 -5.76 3.59
N PHE A 12 -53.81 -5.77 4.13
CA PHE A 12 -52.56 -5.80 3.36
C PHE A 12 -52.46 -7.04 2.44
N HIS A 13 -52.73 -8.24 2.96
CA HIS A 13 -52.79 -9.48 2.18
C HIS A 13 -53.87 -9.43 1.10
N ASN A 14 -55.07 -8.92 1.41
CA ASN A 14 -56.12 -8.76 0.41
C ASN A 14 -55.72 -7.77 -0.68
N ILE A 15 -55.03 -6.67 -0.36
CA ILE A 15 -54.56 -5.71 -1.36
C ILE A 15 -53.45 -6.31 -2.23
N LEU A 16 -52.52 -7.08 -1.65
CA LEU A 16 -51.52 -7.87 -2.40
C LEU A 16 -52.18 -8.86 -3.37
N TRP A 17 -53.33 -9.43 -3.00
CA TRP A 17 -54.08 -10.35 -3.83
C TRP A 17 -54.94 -9.68 -4.90
N THR A 18 -55.39 -8.44 -4.68
CA THR A 18 -56.45 -7.81 -5.50
C THR A 18 -55.96 -6.72 -6.45
N THR A 19 -54.82 -6.07 -6.19
CA THR A 19 -54.34 -4.95 -7.01
C THR A 19 -52.89 -5.16 -7.40
N GLY A 20 -52.65 -5.38 -8.69
CA GLY A 20 -51.32 -5.59 -9.27
C GLY A 20 -50.39 -4.36 -9.24
N ASP A 21 -50.89 -3.19 -8.84
CA ASP A 21 -50.11 -1.95 -8.70
C ASP A 21 -50.48 -1.21 -7.41
N PHE A 22 -49.47 -0.78 -6.64
CA PHE A 22 -49.62 -0.01 -5.41
C PHE A 22 -49.12 1.43 -5.61
N TYR A 23 -50.01 2.43 -5.47
CA TYR A 23 -49.66 3.86 -5.51
C TYR A 23 -50.11 4.57 -4.23
N ASN A 24 -49.19 5.35 -3.63
CA ASN A 24 -49.40 6.33 -2.55
C ASN A 24 -50.20 5.81 -1.34
N LYS A 25 -49.60 4.90 -0.57
CA LYS A 25 -50.19 4.38 0.67
C LYS A 25 -49.19 4.43 1.83
N THR A 26 -49.69 4.78 3.01
CA THR A 26 -48.96 4.70 4.27
C THR A 26 -49.45 3.44 4.99
N PHE A 27 -48.53 2.55 5.35
CA PHE A 27 -48.85 1.33 6.07
C PHE A 27 -48.34 1.46 7.50
N ASN A 28 -49.26 1.37 8.46
CA ASN A 28 -48.94 1.36 9.89
C ASN A 28 -49.21 -0.06 10.40
N LEU A 29 -48.15 -0.86 10.48
CA LEU A 29 -48.27 -2.29 10.70
C LEU A 29 -47.37 -2.70 11.87
N GLU A 30 -47.97 -3.06 13.01
CA GLU A 30 -47.22 -3.65 14.12
C GLU A 30 -46.90 -5.12 13.80
N ASN A 31 -45.60 -5.47 13.77
CA ASN A 31 -45.08 -6.83 13.58
C ASN A 31 -45.66 -7.63 12.39
N CYS A 32 -45.29 -7.25 11.17
CA CYS A 32 -45.69 -7.97 9.95
C CYS A 32 -44.70 -9.06 9.54
N VAL A 33 -45.12 -10.31 9.69
CA VAL A 33 -44.58 -11.42 8.91
C VAL A 33 -45.46 -11.58 7.67
N LEU A 34 -44.92 -11.26 6.49
CA LEU A 34 -45.63 -11.49 5.23
C LEU A 34 -45.33 -12.91 4.76
N GLU A 35 -46.18 -13.84 5.17
CA GLU A 35 -46.07 -15.24 4.75
C GLU A 35 -46.80 -15.42 3.41
N PHE A 36 -46.03 -15.51 2.32
CA PHE A 36 -46.60 -15.73 0.99
C PHE A 36 -46.85 -17.24 0.76
N TYR A 37 -48.05 -17.70 1.09
CA TYR A 37 -48.52 -19.05 0.72
C TYR A 37 -49.46 -19.01 -0.49
N GLY A 38 -49.02 -19.55 -1.64
CA GLY A 38 -49.89 -19.85 -2.79
C GLY A 38 -49.35 -19.42 -4.16
N ASP A 39 -50.01 -19.89 -5.23
CA ASP A 39 -49.83 -19.41 -6.60
C ASP A 39 -50.50 -18.04 -6.75
N TYR A 40 -49.74 -16.95 -6.62
CA TYR A 40 -50.25 -15.60 -6.86
C TYR A 40 -50.30 -15.30 -8.36
N LYS A 41 -51.32 -14.57 -8.82
CA LYS A 41 -51.39 -14.02 -10.18
C LYS A 41 -50.76 -12.62 -10.23
N VAL A 42 -49.45 -12.66 -10.26
CA VAL A 42 -48.57 -11.99 -11.22
C VAL A 42 -49.27 -11.28 -12.40
N GLY A 43 -48.98 -10.00 -12.61
CA GLY A 43 -49.08 -9.40 -13.95
C GLY A 43 -48.01 -10.03 -14.86
N GLY A 44 -48.39 -11.04 -15.64
CA GLY A 44 -47.48 -11.70 -16.58
C GLY A 44 -47.40 -10.90 -17.88
N GLY A 45 -46.30 -10.18 -18.07
CA GLY A 45 -45.92 -9.65 -19.38
C GLY A 45 -45.18 -10.72 -20.18
N THR A 46 -45.52 -10.88 -21.46
CA THR A 46 -44.65 -11.57 -22.41
C THR A 46 -43.79 -10.49 -23.07
N ASP A 47 -42.50 -10.45 -22.74
CA ASP A 47 -41.56 -9.71 -23.58
C ASP A 47 -41.41 -10.49 -24.87
N GLY A 48 -41.62 -9.83 -26.02
CA GLY A 48 -41.77 -10.43 -27.35
C GLY A 48 -40.55 -11.19 -27.91
N TYR A 49 -39.58 -11.55 -27.07
CA TYR A 49 -38.39 -12.29 -27.44
C TYR A 49 -38.11 -13.54 -26.56
N ASP A 50 -38.80 -13.75 -25.43
CA ASP A 50 -38.56 -14.93 -24.60
C ASP A 50 -39.86 -15.42 -23.93
N ASN A 51 -40.24 -16.68 -24.18
CA ASN A 51 -41.50 -17.30 -23.77
C ASN A 51 -41.58 -17.63 -22.25
N SER A 52 -40.80 -16.96 -21.42
CA SER A 52 -40.74 -17.18 -19.98
C SER A 52 -41.71 -16.25 -19.25
N ASN A 53 -42.69 -16.83 -18.53
CA ASN A 53 -43.53 -16.09 -17.60
C ASN A 53 -42.67 -15.53 -16.44
N TYR A 54 -42.61 -14.21 -16.32
CA TYR A 54 -41.97 -13.51 -15.21
C TYR A 54 -43.00 -13.02 -14.20
N THR A 55 -42.59 -12.98 -12.94
CA THR A 55 -43.41 -12.42 -11.86
C THR A 55 -42.86 -11.12 -11.36
N PHE A 56 -43.69 -10.08 -11.27
CA PHE A 56 -43.29 -8.79 -10.70
C PHE A 56 -44.13 -8.47 -9.46
N LEU A 57 -43.46 -7.97 -8.43
CA LEU A 57 -44.03 -7.31 -7.27
C LEU A 57 -43.41 -5.92 -7.20
N THR A 58 -44.18 -4.90 -7.55
CA THR A 58 -43.73 -3.50 -7.55
C THR A 58 -44.46 -2.72 -6.48
N ILE A 59 -43.71 -2.07 -5.60
CA ILE A 59 -44.24 -1.21 -4.53
C ILE A 59 -43.62 0.17 -4.69
N SER A 60 -44.45 1.19 -4.91
CA SER A 60 -43.99 2.54 -5.21
C SER A 60 -44.61 3.59 -4.28
N ASN A 61 -43.82 4.59 -3.88
CA ASN A 61 -44.26 5.74 -3.07
C ASN A 61 -44.96 5.33 -1.76
N CYS A 62 -44.39 4.34 -1.07
CA CYS A 62 -44.95 3.80 0.18
C CYS A 62 -44.08 4.13 1.39
N THR A 63 -44.73 4.36 2.53
CA THR A 63 -44.06 4.48 3.83
C THR A 63 -44.44 3.29 4.71
N PHE A 64 -43.43 2.59 5.22
CA PHE A 64 -43.56 1.45 6.11
C PHE A 64 -43.17 1.85 7.53
N ASN A 65 -44.17 1.97 8.39
CA ASN A 65 -44.00 2.21 9.83
C ASN A 65 -44.28 0.90 10.55
N CYS A 66 -43.24 0.08 10.68
CA CYS A 66 -43.32 -1.23 11.28
C CYS A 66 -42.09 -1.50 12.15
N GLU A 67 -42.09 -2.62 12.89
CA GLU A 67 -40.89 -3.07 13.61
C GLU A 67 -39.91 -3.74 12.62
N LYS A 68 -40.41 -4.65 11.78
CA LYS A 68 -39.64 -5.39 10.79
C LYS A 68 -40.54 -5.89 9.65
N ILE A 69 -39.99 -5.99 8.45
CA ILE A 69 -40.60 -6.67 7.29
C ILE A 69 -39.82 -7.97 7.06
N GLU A 70 -40.50 -9.11 7.10
CA GLU A 70 -39.88 -10.41 6.81
C GLU A 70 -40.47 -11.07 5.56
N PHE A 71 -39.58 -11.48 4.66
CA PHE A 71 -39.85 -12.31 3.50
C PHE A 71 -39.29 -13.70 3.76
N ASN A 72 -40.18 -14.65 4.04
CA ASN A 72 -39.81 -16.02 4.40
C ASN A 72 -40.23 -16.99 3.29
N ASP A 73 -39.36 -17.96 2.98
CA ASP A 73 -39.68 -19.12 2.14
C ASP A 73 -40.21 -18.77 0.73
N ILE A 74 -39.71 -17.68 0.12
CA ILE A 74 -40.03 -17.36 -1.29
C ILE A 74 -39.30 -18.37 -2.18
N ILE A 75 -39.98 -19.19 -2.98
CA ILE A 75 -39.31 -20.19 -3.85
C ILE A 75 -39.42 -19.83 -5.35
N GLN A 76 -39.92 -18.64 -5.66
CA GLN A 76 -40.18 -18.21 -7.04
C GLN A 76 -38.95 -17.62 -7.74
N LYS A 77 -38.17 -18.49 -8.40
CA LYS A 77 -36.95 -18.11 -9.15
C LYS A 77 -37.14 -17.06 -10.26
N ASN A 78 -38.36 -16.82 -10.72
CA ASN A 78 -38.69 -15.82 -11.74
C ASN A 78 -39.32 -14.54 -11.14
N LEU A 79 -39.36 -14.42 -9.81
CA LEU A 79 -39.92 -13.26 -9.12
C LEU A 79 -38.94 -12.08 -9.13
N HIS A 80 -39.46 -10.93 -9.51
CA HIS A 80 -38.83 -9.63 -9.49
C HIS A 80 -39.53 -8.80 -8.41
N ILE A 81 -38.79 -8.27 -7.45
CA ILE A 81 -39.32 -7.46 -6.35
C ILE A 81 -38.71 -6.06 -6.45
N TYR A 82 -39.55 -5.05 -6.67
CA TYR A 82 -39.15 -3.68 -6.90
C TYR A 82 -39.76 -2.74 -5.86
N PHE A 83 -38.92 -1.93 -5.23
CA PHE A 83 -39.29 -0.88 -4.29
C PHE A 83 -38.83 0.47 -4.83
N GLU A 84 -39.76 1.38 -5.12
CA GLU A 84 -39.49 2.67 -5.75
C GLU A 84 -39.99 3.84 -4.88
N ASP A 85 -39.14 4.81 -4.58
CA ASP A 85 -39.50 6.01 -3.79
C ASP A 85 -40.09 5.70 -2.40
N CYS A 86 -39.72 4.54 -1.83
CA CYS A 86 -40.22 4.07 -0.55
C CYS A 86 -39.45 4.62 0.67
N THR A 87 -40.09 4.59 1.83
CA THR A 87 -39.54 4.97 3.13
C THR A 87 -39.72 3.80 4.10
N PHE A 88 -38.64 3.18 4.56
CA PHE A 88 -38.66 2.07 5.50
C PHE A 88 -38.15 2.51 6.87
N ASN A 89 -39.08 2.77 7.78
CA ASN A 89 -38.76 3.03 9.19
C ASN A 89 -38.61 1.72 10.00
N CYS A 90 -38.44 0.60 9.30
CA CYS A 90 -38.14 -0.73 9.82
C CYS A 90 -36.95 -1.36 9.06
N GLY A 91 -36.45 -2.47 9.58
CA GLY A 91 -35.55 -3.36 8.84
C GLY A 91 -36.31 -4.31 7.90
N ILE A 92 -35.66 -4.71 6.81
CA ILE A 92 -36.17 -5.72 5.86
C ILE A 92 -35.31 -6.96 5.99
N SER A 93 -35.95 -8.13 6.07
CA SER A 93 -35.23 -9.41 6.14
C SER A 93 -35.76 -10.40 5.12
N PHE A 94 -34.84 -11.11 4.46
CA PHE A 94 -35.12 -12.23 3.57
C PHE A 94 -34.51 -13.49 4.17
N LYS A 95 -35.34 -14.51 4.39
CA LYS A 95 -34.92 -15.82 4.92
C LYS A 95 -35.37 -16.91 3.97
N ASN A 96 -34.49 -17.88 3.73
CA ASN A 96 -34.74 -19.05 2.87
C ASN A 96 -35.47 -18.70 1.55
N SER A 97 -34.96 -17.69 0.84
CA SER A 97 -35.67 -17.09 -0.28
C SER A 97 -34.90 -17.23 -1.59
N SER A 98 -35.60 -17.55 -2.66
CA SER A 98 -35.11 -17.65 -4.03
C SER A 98 -36.00 -16.82 -4.95
N PHE A 99 -35.44 -15.76 -5.50
CA PHE A 99 -36.09 -14.83 -6.42
C PHE A 99 -35.13 -14.43 -7.55
N LYS A 100 -35.65 -13.88 -8.65
CA LYS A 100 -34.82 -13.46 -9.78
C LYS A 100 -34.11 -12.15 -9.46
N GLU A 101 -34.86 -11.13 -9.08
CA GLU A 101 -34.33 -9.78 -8.91
C GLU A 101 -34.94 -9.07 -7.71
N LEU A 102 -34.12 -8.26 -7.05
CA LEU A 102 -34.54 -7.35 -5.99
C LEU A 102 -33.95 -5.97 -6.26
N TRP A 103 -34.82 -4.97 -6.42
CA TRP A 103 -34.42 -3.61 -6.77
C TRP A 103 -35.01 -2.63 -5.77
N PHE A 104 -34.15 -1.83 -5.16
CA PHE A 104 -34.50 -0.64 -4.40
C PHE A 104 -34.04 0.61 -5.16
N SER A 105 -34.97 1.49 -5.47
CA SER A 105 -34.74 2.73 -6.20
C SER A 105 -35.23 3.93 -5.38
N ASN A 106 -34.36 4.92 -5.19
CA ASN A 106 -34.69 6.20 -4.53
C ASN A 106 -35.32 6.02 -3.13
N ILE A 107 -34.73 5.13 -2.33
CA ILE A 107 -35.19 4.89 -0.97
C ILE A 107 -34.84 6.10 -0.08
N LYS A 108 -35.80 6.58 0.71
CA LYS A 108 -35.62 7.75 1.58
C LYS A 108 -35.03 7.38 2.94
N SER A 109 -35.46 6.25 3.50
CA SER A 109 -34.92 5.67 4.74
C SER A 109 -34.98 4.14 4.68
N LEU A 110 -34.01 3.48 5.31
CA LEU A 110 -33.98 2.04 5.52
C LEU A 110 -33.12 1.76 6.75
N LEU A 111 -33.69 1.19 7.81
CA LEU A 111 -32.91 0.90 9.02
C LEU A 111 -31.89 -0.21 8.77
N SER A 112 -32.34 -1.35 8.23
CA SER A 112 -31.46 -2.47 7.91
C SER A 112 -32.01 -3.34 6.79
N LEU A 113 -31.11 -4.09 6.15
CA LEU A 113 -31.40 -5.07 5.13
C LEU A 113 -30.62 -6.35 5.44
N ASN A 114 -31.34 -7.41 5.80
CA ASN A 114 -30.74 -8.62 6.31
C ASN A 114 -31.14 -9.84 5.45
N PHE A 115 -30.16 -10.41 4.77
CA PHE A 115 -30.25 -11.73 4.17
C PHE A 115 -29.63 -12.73 5.15
N GLU A 116 -30.48 -13.46 5.85
CA GLU A 116 -30.06 -14.37 6.91
C GLU A 116 -30.55 -15.79 6.64
N MET A 117 -29.69 -16.75 6.98
CA MET A 117 -30.05 -18.15 7.07
C MET A 117 -30.61 -18.46 8.46
N ASP A 118 -31.64 -19.29 8.52
CA ASP A 118 -32.00 -19.97 9.76
C ASP A 118 -30.95 -21.06 10.05
N LYS A 119 -30.25 -20.94 11.18
CA LYS A 119 -29.13 -21.81 11.59
C LYS A 119 -29.43 -23.32 11.52
N SER A 120 -30.70 -23.69 11.44
CA SER A 120 -31.20 -25.07 11.44
C SER A 120 -31.24 -25.76 10.07
N LYS A 121 -31.09 -25.06 8.94
CA LYS A 121 -31.20 -25.64 7.58
C LYS A 121 -30.02 -25.22 6.69
N GLU A 122 -29.64 -26.03 5.70
CA GLU A 122 -28.64 -25.69 4.66
C GLU A 122 -29.15 -24.63 3.65
N ASP A 123 -30.19 -23.90 4.02
CA ASP A 123 -30.96 -23.05 3.14
C ASP A 123 -30.22 -21.73 2.87
N LYS A 124 -30.15 -21.34 1.60
CA LYS A 124 -29.45 -20.13 1.13
C LYS A 124 -30.45 -19.13 0.56
N VAL A 125 -30.15 -17.84 0.70
CA VAL A 125 -30.83 -16.85 -0.14
C VAL A 125 -30.19 -16.88 -1.52
N ILE A 126 -30.98 -17.13 -2.56
CA ILE A 126 -30.52 -17.20 -3.95
C ILE A 126 -31.17 -16.10 -4.76
N SER A 127 -30.37 -15.21 -5.35
CA SER A 127 -30.85 -14.18 -6.26
C SER A 127 -30.03 -14.14 -7.55
N ASN A 128 -30.62 -13.67 -8.64
CA ASN A 128 -29.84 -13.34 -9.82
C ASN A 128 -29.22 -11.95 -9.66
N LEU A 129 -30.04 -10.94 -9.36
CA LEU A 129 -29.63 -9.54 -9.26
C LEU A 129 -30.19 -8.88 -8.00
N ILE A 130 -29.32 -8.24 -7.23
CA ILE A 130 -29.73 -7.34 -6.15
C ILE A 130 -29.18 -5.95 -6.45
N ARG A 131 -30.05 -4.95 -6.49
CA ARG A 131 -29.69 -3.59 -6.88
C ARG A 131 -30.27 -2.55 -5.92
N PHE A 132 -29.40 -1.67 -5.46
CA PHE A 132 -29.72 -0.51 -4.63
C PHE A 132 -29.18 0.73 -5.30
N VAL A 133 -30.07 1.58 -5.83
CA VAL A 133 -29.66 2.82 -6.51
C VAL A 133 -30.48 3.98 -5.99
N ASN A 134 -29.78 5.02 -5.57
CA ASN A 134 -30.39 6.29 -5.24
C ASN A 134 -29.92 7.38 -6.20
N ASP A 135 -30.74 8.40 -6.41
CA ASP A 135 -30.32 9.60 -7.12
C ASP A 135 -29.15 10.29 -6.40
N LYS A 136 -28.18 10.82 -7.15
CA LYS A 136 -26.97 11.49 -6.61
C LYS A 136 -27.26 12.64 -5.64
N ASN A 137 -28.44 13.24 -5.75
CA ASN A 137 -28.88 14.38 -4.94
C ASN A 137 -29.78 13.96 -3.78
N SER A 138 -30.14 12.69 -3.67
CA SER A 138 -30.97 12.20 -2.58
C SER A 138 -30.21 12.24 -1.24
N SER A 139 -30.95 12.40 -0.15
CA SER A 139 -30.36 12.33 1.18
C SER A 139 -29.72 10.95 1.39
N LYS A 140 -28.44 10.94 1.74
CA LYS A 140 -27.69 9.74 2.12
C LYS A 140 -28.44 9.00 3.22
N ILE A 141 -28.89 7.79 2.93
CA ILE A 141 -29.49 6.89 3.91
C ILE A 141 -28.39 6.43 4.84
N LYS A 142 -28.72 6.14 6.09
CA LYS A 142 -27.85 5.45 7.04
C LYS A 142 -28.50 4.10 7.30
N SER A 143 -27.89 3.02 6.84
CA SER A 143 -28.47 1.67 6.89
C SER A 143 -27.41 0.61 7.18
N GLN A 144 -27.85 -0.52 7.75
CA GLN A 144 -27.03 -1.70 7.98
C GLN A 144 -27.39 -2.80 6.96
N PHE A 145 -26.40 -3.30 6.23
CA PHE A 145 -26.59 -4.31 5.19
C PHE A 145 -25.88 -5.61 5.60
N ILE A 146 -26.64 -6.70 5.76
CA ILE A 146 -26.13 -8.00 6.17
C ILE A 146 -26.45 -9.02 5.09
N PHE A 147 -25.42 -9.59 4.48
CA PHE A 147 -25.49 -10.66 3.48
C PHE A 147 -24.76 -11.88 4.03
N ASN A 148 -25.49 -12.81 4.64
CA ASN A 148 -24.92 -14.04 5.18
C ASN A 148 -25.41 -15.25 4.40
N ASN A 149 -24.48 -16.06 3.88
CA ASN A 149 -24.76 -17.27 3.10
C ASN A 149 -25.68 -17.02 1.89
N VAL A 150 -25.38 -15.96 1.13
CA VAL A 150 -26.14 -15.57 -0.06
C VAL A 150 -25.45 -16.08 -1.33
N GLU A 151 -26.23 -16.53 -2.30
CA GLU A 151 -25.77 -16.81 -3.67
C GLU A 151 -26.38 -15.79 -4.64
N ILE A 152 -25.55 -14.88 -5.15
CA ILE A 152 -25.94 -13.87 -6.14
C ILE A 152 -25.28 -14.22 -7.48
N LYS A 153 -26.08 -14.77 -8.39
CA LYS A 153 -25.58 -15.38 -9.63
C LYS A 153 -25.12 -14.38 -10.68
N ASN A 154 -25.73 -13.19 -10.75
CA ASN A 154 -25.35 -12.16 -11.70
C ASN A 154 -24.60 -11.02 -10.99
N ALA A 155 -25.29 -10.16 -10.24
CA ALA A 155 -24.65 -8.99 -9.62
C ALA A 155 -25.33 -8.50 -8.34
N LEU A 156 -24.51 -7.95 -7.43
CA LEU A 156 -24.91 -7.08 -6.33
C LEU A 156 -24.38 -5.66 -6.60
N ILE A 157 -25.29 -4.70 -6.78
CA ILE A 157 -24.95 -3.33 -7.17
C ILE A 157 -25.51 -2.36 -6.13
N ILE A 158 -24.65 -1.51 -5.58
CA ILE A 158 -25.00 -0.45 -4.63
C ILE A 158 -24.45 0.87 -5.18
N GLU A 159 -25.30 1.88 -5.31
CA GLU A 159 -24.92 3.16 -5.90
C GLU A 159 -25.55 4.35 -5.17
N ASN A 160 -24.71 5.35 -4.84
CA ASN A 160 -25.09 6.62 -4.21
C ASN A 160 -25.77 6.44 -2.83
N ILE A 161 -25.28 5.52 -2.01
CA ILE A 161 -25.84 5.21 -0.67
C ILE A 161 -24.73 5.27 0.38
N ASP A 162 -24.99 5.86 1.55
CA ASP A 162 -24.13 5.69 2.71
C ASP A 162 -24.58 4.47 3.51
N ILE A 163 -23.64 3.61 3.88
CA ILE A 163 -23.91 2.38 4.62
C ILE A 163 -23.15 2.50 5.92
N GLU A 164 -23.89 2.44 7.03
CA GLU A 164 -23.28 2.49 8.36
C GLU A 164 -22.48 1.22 8.60
N GLU A 165 -23.06 0.07 8.27
CA GLU A 165 -22.44 -1.24 8.45
C GLU A 165 -22.74 -2.15 7.26
N ILE A 166 -21.72 -2.80 6.71
CA ILE A 166 -21.89 -3.85 5.71
C ILE A 166 -21.17 -5.12 6.14
N ILE A 167 -21.95 -6.18 6.31
CA ILE A 167 -21.45 -7.52 6.61
C ILE A 167 -21.76 -8.40 5.40
N VAL A 168 -20.73 -8.98 4.80
CA VAL A 168 -20.88 -10.02 3.79
C VAL A 168 -20.11 -11.24 4.24
N SER A 169 -20.79 -12.34 4.49
CA SER A 169 -20.14 -13.55 5.00
C SER A 169 -20.66 -14.81 4.32
N ASN A 170 -19.76 -15.79 4.14
CA ASN A 170 -20.06 -17.12 3.58
C ASN A 170 -20.80 -17.06 2.24
N SER A 171 -20.62 -15.99 1.47
CA SER A 171 -21.45 -15.70 0.30
C SER A 171 -20.70 -15.96 -1.00
N PHE A 172 -21.46 -16.41 -2.01
CA PHE A 172 -21.00 -16.48 -3.40
C PHE A 172 -21.66 -15.35 -4.17
N ILE A 173 -20.84 -14.44 -4.71
CA ILE A 173 -21.34 -13.30 -5.49
C ILE A 173 -20.57 -13.28 -6.81
N ASN A 174 -21.26 -13.23 -7.94
CA ASN A 174 -20.59 -13.14 -9.23
C ASN A 174 -19.96 -11.75 -9.41
N ASP A 175 -20.75 -10.72 -9.75
CA ASP A 175 -20.26 -9.34 -9.75
C ASP A 175 -20.70 -8.61 -8.47
N PHE A 176 -19.77 -7.89 -7.83
CA PHE A 176 -20.05 -7.03 -6.68
C PHE A 176 -19.61 -5.62 -7.02
N SER A 177 -20.47 -4.62 -6.84
CA SER A 177 -20.07 -3.24 -7.15
C SER A 177 -20.71 -2.22 -6.24
N ILE A 178 -19.87 -1.32 -5.70
CA ILE A 178 -20.27 -0.16 -4.92
C ILE A 178 -19.72 1.11 -5.58
N TYR A 179 -20.60 2.09 -5.82
CA TYR A 179 -20.27 3.35 -6.50
C TYR A 179 -20.73 4.58 -5.71
N ASN A 180 -19.86 5.60 -5.62
CA ASN A 180 -20.20 6.92 -5.06
C ASN A 180 -20.85 6.85 -3.66
N SER A 181 -20.29 6.01 -2.78
CA SER A 181 -20.88 5.63 -1.51
C SER A 181 -19.89 5.78 -0.36
N SER A 182 -20.38 5.97 0.87
CA SER A 182 -19.56 5.87 2.08
C SER A 182 -19.90 4.59 2.84
N LEU A 183 -18.89 3.81 3.24
CA LEU A 183 -19.04 2.61 4.07
C LEU A 183 -18.31 2.85 5.38
N SER A 184 -19.05 2.77 6.49
CA SER A 184 -18.55 3.14 7.80
C SER A 184 -18.08 1.98 8.65
N ASP A 185 -18.59 0.78 8.51
CA ASP A 185 -18.08 -0.41 9.18
C ASP A 185 -18.24 -1.56 8.21
N LEU A 186 -17.15 -2.28 7.90
CA LEU A 186 -17.17 -3.28 6.85
C LEU A 186 -16.50 -4.57 7.32
N TYR A 187 -17.20 -5.68 7.07
CA TYR A 187 -16.73 -7.02 7.36
C TYR A 187 -17.08 -7.94 6.20
N PHE A 188 -16.05 -8.39 5.50
CA PHE A 188 -16.16 -9.36 4.41
C PHE A 188 -15.40 -10.61 4.83
N ASP A 189 -16.09 -11.73 5.06
CA ASP A 189 -15.46 -12.96 5.56
C ASP A 189 -15.89 -14.23 4.82
N GLU A 190 -14.93 -15.05 4.42
CA GLU A 190 -15.16 -16.35 3.78
C GLU A 190 -16.05 -16.27 2.52
N ASN A 191 -15.93 -15.19 1.74
CA ASN A 191 -16.70 -15.01 0.50
C ASN A 191 -15.94 -15.46 -0.75
N SER A 192 -16.70 -15.79 -1.78
CA SER A 192 -16.19 -16.09 -3.13
C SER A 192 -16.80 -15.11 -4.14
N PHE A 193 -15.98 -14.17 -4.62
CA PHE A 193 -16.30 -13.25 -5.70
C PHE A 193 -15.77 -13.78 -7.03
N SER A 194 -16.66 -14.39 -7.83
CA SER A 194 -16.25 -15.10 -9.05
C SER A 194 -16.12 -14.22 -10.30
N GLY A 195 -16.69 -13.02 -10.27
CA GLY A 195 -16.60 -12.01 -11.31
C GLY A 195 -15.78 -10.80 -10.86
N ASN A 196 -16.33 -9.61 -11.04
CA ASN A 196 -15.67 -8.35 -10.71
C ASN A 196 -16.19 -7.77 -9.39
N THR A 197 -15.27 -7.50 -8.47
CA THR A 197 -15.50 -6.74 -7.25
C THR A 197 -14.99 -5.32 -7.45
N ARG A 198 -15.90 -4.34 -7.51
CA ARG A 198 -15.59 -2.94 -7.78
C ARG A 198 -16.01 -2.03 -6.64
N PHE A 199 -15.06 -1.24 -6.18
CA PHE A 199 -15.24 -0.16 -5.23
C PHE A 199 -14.76 1.11 -5.93
N ASN A 200 -15.68 1.98 -6.33
CA ASN A 200 -15.35 3.13 -7.18
C ASN A 200 -15.90 4.44 -6.61
N LYS A 201 -15.01 5.39 -6.34
CA LYS A 201 -15.33 6.67 -5.69
C LYS A 201 -16.06 6.46 -4.37
N ILE A 202 -15.51 5.58 -3.55
CA ILE A 202 -16.10 5.23 -2.26
C ILE A 202 -15.20 5.67 -1.10
N ILE A 203 -15.80 5.97 0.04
CA ILE A 203 -15.10 6.24 1.30
C ILE A 203 -15.25 5.01 2.19
N LEU A 204 -14.15 4.46 2.69
CA LEU A 204 -14.12 3.34 3.63
C LEU A 204 -13.59 3.84 4.97
N GLN A 205 -14.47 4.08 5.94
CA GLN A 205 -14.11 4.52 7.30
C GLN A 205 -14.49 3.46 8.34
N ASN A 206 -14.08 3.63 9.61
CA ASN A 206 -14.67 2.93 10.76
C ASN A 206 -15.40 3.96 11.62
N ASN A 207 -16.59 3.66 12.14
CA ASN A 207 -17.28 4.63 13.01
C ASN A 207 -16.85 4.55 14.48
N ASP A 208 -16.51 3.36 14.95
CA ASP A 208 -16.20 3.12 16.35
C ASP A 208 -14.78 2.59 16.45
N SER A 209 -13.89 3.17 17.27
CA SER A 209 -12.52 2.67 17.48
C SER A 209 -12.42 1.49 18.46
N SER A 210 -13.55 1.05 19.05
CA SER A 210 -13.58 0.02 20.09
C SER A 210 -13.83 -1.42 19.61
N ILE A 211 -14.38 -1.60 18.42
CA ILE A 211 -14.58 -2.92 17.80
C ILE A 211 -13.21 -3.57 17.53
N ASP A 212 -13.02 -4.81 17.97
CA ASP A 212 -11.77 -5.55 17.79
C ASP A 212 -11.32 -5.52 16.31
N ASP A 213 -10.05 -5.17 16.08
CA ASP A 213 -9.42 -5.03 14.76
C ASP A 213 -9.66 -6.25 13.85
N LYS A 214 -9.86 -7.42 14.47
CA LYS A 214 -10.13 -8.68 13.78
C LYS A 214 -11.40 -8.65 12.91
N TYR A 215 -12.35 -7.77 13.20
CA TYR A 215 -13.63 -7.69 12.48
C TYR A 215 -13.71 -6.53 11.47
N ARG A 216 -12.57 -5.89 11.14
CA ARG A 216 -12.55 -4.74 10.23
C ARG A 216 -11.74 -5.01 8.98
N GLY A 217 -12.44 -5.35 7.90
CA GLY A 217 -11.81 -5.56 6.60
C GLY A 217 -12.27 -6.82 5.89
N PHE A 218 -11.31 -7.46 5.25
CA PHE A 218 -11.51 -8.56 4.33
C PHE A 218 -10.72 -9.78 4.84
N SER A 219 -11.41 -10.83 5.26
CA SER A 219 -10.82 -12.08 5.76
C SER A 219 -11.20 -13.25 4.87
N LYS A 220 -10.22 -14.08 4.48
CA LYS A 220 -10.44 -15.36 3.77
C LYS A 220 -11.30 -15.26 2.51
N ASN A 221 -11.29 -14.10 1.85
CA ASN A 221 -12.06 -13.90 0.63
C ASN A 221 -11.27 -14.36 -0.59
N LYS A 222 -11.99 -14.89 -1.58
CA LYS A 222 -11.47 -15.21 -2.90
C LYS A 222 -12.02 -14.21 -3.90
N PHE A 223 -11.12 -13.50 -4.57
CA PHE A 223 -11.48 -12.52 -5.59
C PHE A 223 -10.95 -12.93 -6.96
N GLU A 224 -11.81 -12.95 -7.96
CA GLU A 224 -11.40 -13.16 -9.35
C GLU A 224 -10.77 -11.87 -9.92
N ASN A 225 -11.52 -10.77 -9.98
CA ASN A 225 -11.03 -9.44 -10.32
C ASN A 225 -11.45 -8.42 -9.25
N THR A 226 -10.50 -7.65 -8.70
CA THR A 226 -10.78 -6.63 -7.69
C THR A 226 -10.28 -5.26 -8.13
N THR A 227 -11.10 -4.23 -7.94
CA THR A 227 -10.72 -2.84 -8.23
C THR A 227 -11.25 -1.90 -7.17
N PHE A 228 -10.34 -1.23 -6.48
CA PHE A 228 -10.53 -0.03 -5.69
C PHE A 228 -10.03 1.15 -6.53
N LEU A 229 -10.95 1.89 -7.14
CA LEU A 229 -10.67 3.04 -7.99
C LEU A 229 -11.13 4.31 -7.29
N GLU A 230 -10.25 5.30 -7.15
CA GLU A 230 -10.60 6.57 -6.49
C GLU A 230 -11.24 6.33 -5.10
N THR A 231 -10.81 5.27 -4.42
CA THR A 231 -11.30 4.90 -3.09
C THR A 231 -10.49 5.63 -2.04
N GLU A 232 -11.17 6.20 -1.06
CA GLU A 232 -10.59 6.83 0.11
C GLU A 232 -10.65 5.85 1.28
N PHE A 233 -9.48 5.36 1.70
CA PHE A 233 -9.36 4.52 2.89
C PHE A 233 -9.14 5.45 4.08
N ILE A 234 -10.01 5.37 5.08
CA ILE A 234 -9.90 6.11 6.34
C ILE A 234 -9.65 5.09 7.44
N GLU A 235 -8.65 5.38 8.26
CA GLU A 235 -8.09 4.50 9.27
C GLU A 235 -7.55 3.18 8.69
N LYS A 236 -7.41 2.18 9.57
CA LYS A 236 -6.87 0.88 9.25
C LYS A 236 -7.88 -0.01 8.53
N LYS A 237 -7.45 -0.58 7.40
CA LYS A 237 -8.18 -1.60 6.63
C LYS A 237 -7.25 -2.78 6.35
N THR A 238 -7.68 -3.96 6.80
CA THR A 238 -6.88 -5.18 6.70
C THR A 238 -7.46 -6.15 5.68
N PHE A 239 -6.60 -6.74 4.88
CA PHE A 239 -6.86 -7.91 4.04
C PHE A 239 -6.06 -9.07 4.61
N GLU A 240 -6.73 -10.08 5.14
CA GLU A 240 -6.13 -11.22 5.81
C GLU A 240 -6.51 -12.51 5.09
N ASN A 241 -5.54 -13.39 4.79
CA ASN A 241 -5.78 -14.69 4.17
C ASN A 241 -6.59 -14.62 2.86
N CYS A 242 -6.48 -13.52 2.11
CA CYS A 242 -7.24 -13.32 0.87
C CYS A 242 -6.48 -13.86 -0.35
N GLU A 243 -7.22 -14.41 -1.31
CA GLU A 243 -6.70 -14.88 -2.59
C GLU A 243 -7.19 -13.96 -3.72
N PHE A 244 -6.27 -13.36 -4.46
CA PHE A 244 -6.54 -12.51 -5.61
C PHE A 244 -6.04 -13.17 -6.89
N LYS A 245 -6.96 -13.62 -7.75
CA LYS A 245 -6.63 -14.53 -8.85
C LYS A 245 -6.11 -13.85 -10.12
N ASN A 246 -6.84 -12.89 -10.68
CA ASN A 246 -6.52 -12.37 -12.02
C ASN A 246 -5.96 -10.95 -12.01
N ILE A 247 -6.74 -9.98 -11.52
CA ILE A 247 -6.32 -8.57 -11.53
C ILE A 247 -6.77 -7.91 -10.24
N THR A 248 -5.83 -7.23 -9.58
CA THR A 248 -6.09 -6.42 -8.39
C THR A 248 -5.60 -5.00 -8.61
N ARG A 249 -6.51 -4.03 -8.48
CA ARG A 249 -6.20 -2.61 -8.67
C ARG A 249 -6.57 -1.82 -7.42
N PHE A 250 -5.62 -1.07 -6.90
CA PHE A 250 -5.78 0.01 -5.94
C PHE A 250 -5.26 1.27 -6.63
N GLU A 251 -6.06 1.84 -7.53
CA GLU A 251 -5.62 2.89 -8.44
C GLU A 251 -6.27 4.23 -8.10
N LYS A 252 -5.46 5.29 -8.10
CA LYS A 252 -5.90 6.65 -7.75
C LYS A 252 -6.60 6.75 -6.39
N CYS A 253 -6.30 5.84 -5.46
CA CYS A 253 -6.79 5.91 -4.10
C CYS A 253 -6.19 7.14 -3.42
N LYS A 254 -6.95 7.81 -2.55
CA LYS A 254 -6.52 9.07 -1.94
C LYS A 254 -6.83 9.06 -0.46
N ASN A 255 -5.79 9.13 0.37
CA ASN A 255 -5.82 9.67 1.74
C ASN A 255 -4.42 9.55 2.35
N LEU A 256 -3.57 10.56 2.14
CA LEU A 256 -2.21 10.56 2.67
C LEU A 256 -2.14 10.86 4.18
N GLU A 257 -3.24 11.31 4.80
CA GLU A 257 -3.24 11.75 6.20
C GLU A 257 -3.60 10.61 7.17
N ASN A 258 -4.61 9.79 6.83
CA ASN A 258 -5.20 8.85 7.78
C ASN A 258 -5.49 7.44 7.21
N SER A 259 -4.87 7.03 6.10
CA SER A 259 -5.07 5.65 5.61
C SER A 259 -4.02 4.66 6.11
N GLU A 260 -4.44 3.54 6.66
CA GLU A 260 -3.53 2.43 6.98
C GLU A 260 -4.00 1.15 6.27
N LEU A 261 -3.36 0.81 5.15
CA LEU A 261 -3.71 -0.38 4.38
C LEU A 261 -2.77 -1.53 4.73
N LYS A 262 -3.33 -2.66 5.19
CA LYS A 262 -2.55 -3.83 5.60
C LYS A 262 -2.96 -5.09 4.83
N PHE A 263 -1.98 -5.84 4.31
CA PHE A 263 -2.15 -7.17 3.73
C PHE A 263 -1.36 -8.18 4.55
N VAL A 264 -2.03 -9.25 5.00
CA VAL A 264 -1.44 -10.33 5.81
C VAL A 264 -1.80 -11.67 5.18
N ASP A 265 -0.80 -12.52 4.95
CA ASP A 265 -1.00 -13.87 4.42
C ASP A 265 -1.83 -13.91 3.12
N CYS A 266 -1.69 -12.88 2.27
CA CYS A 266 -2.42 -12.76 1.02
C CYS A 266 -1.65 -13.35 -0.17
N GLU A 267 -2.37 -13.91 -1.13
CA GLU A 267 -1.83 -14.43 -2.38
C GLU A 267 -2.36 -13.63 -3.57
N PHE A 268 -1.46 -13.02 -4.34
CA PHE A 268 -1.75 -12.29 -5.57
C PHE A 268 -1.21 -13.07 -6.77
N LYS A 269 -2.06 -13.92 -7.36
CA LYS A 269 -1.73 -14.73 -8.54
C LYS A 269 -1.66 -13.88 -9.82
N GLY A 270 -2.47 -12.83 -9.80
CA GLY A 270 -2.71 -11.91 -10.91
C GLY A 270 -1.79 -10.70 -10.98
N PHE A 271 -2.10 -9.79 -11.91
CA PHE A 271 -1.47 -8.47 -11.97
C PHE A 271 -1.98 -7.59 -10.81
N THR A 272 -1.06 -6.96 -10.08
CA THR A 272 -1.40 -6.05 -8.97
C THR A 272 -0.93 -4.62 -9.24
N SER A 273 -1.80 -3.64 -9.03
CA SER A 273 -1.52 -2.22 -9.31
C SER A 273 -1.87 -1.33 -8.13
N PHE A 274 -0.93 -0.49 -7.73
CA PHE A 274 -1.07 0.61 -6.76
C PHE A 274 -0.85 1.98 -7.42
N LYS A 275 -1.05 2.09 -8.75
CA LYS A 275 -0.64 3.26 -9.54
C LYS A 275 -1.36 4.54 -9.13
N HIS A 276 -0.60 5.64 -9.04
CA HIS A 276 -1.08 6.97 -8.68
C HIS A 276 -1.89 7.02 -7.38
N SER A 277 -1.67 6.08 -6.47
CA SER A 277 -2.38 6.01 -5.20
C SER A 277 -1.57 6.63 -4.08
N GLU A 278 -2.28 7.25 -3.15
CA GLU A 278 -1.73 7.98 -2.01
C GLU A 278 -2.25 7.36 -0.71
N PHE A 279 -1.33 6.83 0.11
CA PHE A 279 -1.66 6.21 1.39
C PHE A 279 -0.76 6.74 2.52
N ASN A 280 -1.29 6.93 3.73
CA ASN A 280 -0.44 7.27 4.88
C ASN A 280 0.50 6.08 5.19
N SER A 281 -0.05 4.88 5.38
CA SER A 281 0.73 3.66 5.64
C SER A 281 0.30 2.49 4.76
N LEU A 282 1.26 1.78 4.18
CA LEU A 282 1.06 0.49 3.51
C LEU A 282 1.92 -0.58 4.18
N ASP A 283 1.29 -1.65 4.67
CA ASP A 283 1.96 -2.81 5.27
C ASP A 283 1.63 -4.09 4.50
N ILE A 284 2.65 -4.78 4.00
CA ILE A 284 2.54 -6.05 3.29
C ILE A 284 3.37 -7.07 4.07
N ASP A 285 2.69 -8.03 4.70
CA ASP A 285 3.27 -9.05 5.58
C ASP A 285 2.95 -10.47 5.08
N ASN A 286 3.98 -11.28 4.86
CA ASN A 286 3.88 -12.66 4.37
C ASN A 286 2.98 -12.83 3.13
N CYS A 287 3.13 -11.94 2.13
CA CYS A 287 2.34 -11.96 0.91
C CYS A 287 3.15 -12.48 -0.29
N ILE A 288 2.49 -13.19 -1.20
CA ILE A 288 3.10 -13.69 -2.44
C ILE A 288 2.48 -12.95 -3.64
N PHE A 289 3.34 -12.42 -4.51
CA PHE A 289 2.96 -11.81 -5.78
C PHE A 289 3.54 -12.65 -6.92
N GLU A 290 2.71 -13.48 -7.55
CA GLU A 290 3.15 -14.43 -8.59
C GLU A 290 3.49 -13.73 -9.90
N ASN A 291 2.69 -12.72 -10.27
CA ASN A 291 2.85 -11.97 -11.50
C ASN A 291 3.38 -10.55 -11.24
N SER A 292 3.32 -9.68 -12.24
CA SER A 292 3.85 -8.32 -12.10
C SER A 292 3.04 -7.45 -11.13
N THR A 293 3.76 -6.64 -10.37
CA THR A 293 3.21 -5.67 -9.42
C THR A 293 3.69 -4.27 -9.76
N SER A 294 2.84 -3.25 -9.62
CA SER A 294 3.18 -1.88 -9.98
C SER A 294 2.87 -0.89 -8.87
N PHE A 295 3.89 -0.19 -8.39
CA PHE A 295 3.82 0.95 -7.46
C PHE A 295 4.16 2.28 -8.15
N ILE A 296 4.04 2.34 -9.48
CA ILE A 296 4.41 3.51 -10.27
C ILE A 296 3.64 4.76 -9.80
N GLU A 297 4.38 5.83 -9.52
CA GLU A 297 3.85 7.12 -9.03
C GLU A 297 2.99 7.01 -7.77
N ALA A 298 3.17 5.97 -6.96
CA ALA A 298 2.50 5.85 -5.67
C ALA A 298 3.20 6.73 -4.60
N ILE A 299 2.41 7.29 -3.69
CA ILE A 299 2.89 8.14 -2.60
C ILE A 299 2.51 7.51 -1.27
N PHE A 300 3.50 7.34 -0.40
CA PHE A 300 3.33 6.80 0.94
C PHE A 300 3.95 7.75 1.98
N ASN A 301 3.38 7.88 3.18
CA ASN A 301 4.20 8.38 4.30
C ASN A 301 5.12 7.25 4.77
N LYS A 302 4.55 6.07 5.01
CA LYS A 302 5.22 4.86 5.48
C LYS A 302 4.89 3.65 4.60
N ILE A 303 5.90 2.81 4.36
CA ILE A 303 5.72 1.51 3.70
C ILE A 303 6.52 0.43 4.43
N ARG A 304 5.90 -0.72 4.66
CA ARG A 304 6.53 -1.92 5.23
C ARG A 304 6.35 -3.09 4.28
N LEU A 305 7.46 -3.73 3.92
CA LEU A 305 7.49 -4.96 3.14
C LEU A 305 8.18 -6.05 3.96
N SER A 306 7.38 -6.88 4.63
CA SER A 306 7.81 -7.95 5.53
C SER A 306 7.49 -9.29 4.88
N GLU A 307 8.52 -10.09 4.57
CA GLU A 307 8.33 -11.42 3.95
C GLU A 307 7.49 -11.37 2.65
N ALA A 308 7.47 -10.22 1.96
CA ALA A 308 6.81 -10.04 0.67
C ALA A 308 7.65 -10.70 -0.45
N ASN A 309 7.07 -11.69 -1.12
CA ASN A 309 7.74 -12.43 -2.18
C ASN A 309 7.22 -12.01 -3.56
N PHE A 310 8.05 -11.28 -4.31
CA PHE A 310 7.75 -10.88 -5.70
C PHE A 310 8.42 -11.86 -6.67
N LEU A 311 7.62 -12.80 -7.21
CA LEU A 311 8.07 -13.75 -8.22
C LEU A 311 8.13 -13.10 -9.61
N GLY A 312 7.14 -12.25 -9.92
CA GLY A 312 7.09 -11.43 -11.13
C GLY A 312 7.94 -10.15 -11.06
N LYS A 313 7.84 -9.33 -12.11
CA LYS A 313 8.49 -8.00 -12.14
C LYS A 313 7.72 -7.01 -11.28
N THR A 314 8.43 -6.31 -10.39
CA THR A 314 7.84 -5.24 -9.59
C THR A 314 8.38 -3.88 -10.00
N TYR A 315 7.48 -2.97 -10.37
CA TYR A 315 7.81 -1.61 -10.81
C TYR A 315 7.64 -0.63 -9.66
N PHE A 316 8.71 0.09 -9.32
CA PHE A 316 8.75 1.11 -8.26
C PHE A 316 9.10 2.49 -8.82
N ASP A 317 8.89 2.70 -10.12
CA ASP A 317 9.25 3.93 -10.81
C ASP A 317 8.51 5.14 -10.22
N ASP A 318 9.26 6.19 -9.87
CA ASP A 318 8.74 7.41 -9.27
C ASP A 318 7.90 7.23 -7.98
N ILE A 319 8.14 6.14 -7.23
CA ILE A 319 7.57 5.98 -5.89
C ILE A 319 8.09 7.07 -4.94
N LYS A 320 7.21 7.64 -4.12
CA LYS A 320 7.56 8.63 -3.09
C LYS A 320 7.22 8.07 -1.72
N ILE A 321 8.19 8.11 -0.80
CA ILE A 321 8.02 7.71 0.60
C ILE A 321 8.46 8.88 1.47
N ASN A 322 7.51 9.57 2.12
CA ASN A 322 7.80 10.81 2.83
C ASN A 322 8.71 10.58 4.04
N ASP A 323 8.56 9.47 4.77
CA ASP A 323 9.45 9.10 5.87
C ASP A 323 10.91 8.89 5.43
N VAL A 324 11.11 8.48 4.17
CA VAL A 324 12.45 8.35 3.59
C VAL A 324 12.98 9.72 3.15
N ALA A 325 12.12 10.58 2.62
CA ALA A 325 12.47 11.91 2.15
C ALA A 325 12.84 12.88 3.30
N ASN A 326 12.19 12.78 4.45
CA ASN A 326 12.46 13.61 5.64
C ASN A 326 13.44 12.96 6.64
N GLU A 327 13.99 11.78 6.28
CA GLU A 327 14.89 10.98 7.12
C GLU A 327 14.30 10.44 8.45
N SER A 328 12.98 10.53 8.67
CA SER A 328 12.33 10.04 9.90
C SER A 328 12.49 8.51 10.08
N TYR A 329 12.65 7.76 8.99
CA TYR A 329 12.92 6.31 9.00
C TYR A 329 14.21 5.89 9.75
N LEU A 330 15.08 6.85 10.10
CA LEU A 330 16.32 6.63 10.84
C LEU A 330 16.15 6.76 12.37
N GLU A 331 14.97 7.17 12.84
CA GLU A 331 14.71 7.39 14.27
C GLU A 331 14.26 6.08 14.92
N ASP A 332 13.20 5.46 14.39
CA ASP A 332 12.57 4.25 14.93
C ASP A 332 12.51 3.10 13.91
N ASN A 333 12.49 1.86 14.42
CA ASN A 333 12.35 0.63 13.61
C ASN A 333 13.33 0.50 12.43
N VAL A 334 14.54 1.05 12.57
CA VAL A 334 15.58 1.08 11.52
C VAL A 334 15.85 -0.28 10.88
N THR A 335 15.78 -1.37 11.66
CA THR A 335 15.97 -2.74 11.17
C THR A 335 14.91 -3.15 10.16
N GLU A 336 13.66 -2.74 10.39
CA GLU A 336 12.51 -3.02 9.53
C GLU A 336 12.60 -2.18 8.25
N TRP A 337 12.86 -0.88 8.39
CA TRP A 337 13.11 0.00 7.25
C TRP A 337 14.23 -0.49 6.35
N LYS A 338 15.35 -0.96 6.93
CA LYS A 338 16.44 -1.56 6.15
C LYS A 338 15.97 -2.76 5.32
N ARG A 339 15.07 -3.61 5.85
CA ARG A 339 14.50 -4.74 5.12
C ARG A 339 13.64 -4.26 3.97
N THR A 340 12.72 -3.33 4.22
CA THR A 340 11.86 -2.73 3.19
C THR A 340 12.68 -2.09 2.06
N LEU A 341 13.66 -1.25 2.41
CA LEU A 341 14.54 -0.58 1.45
C LEU A 341 15.35 -1.58 0.63
N ARG A 342 15.80 -2.67 1.23
CA ARG A 342 16.50 -3.75 0.53
C ARG A 342 15.60 -4.44 -0.49
N THR A 343 14.36 -4.75 -0.13
CA THR A 343 13.37 -5.36 -1.04
C THR A 343 13.12 -4.45 -2.24
N ILE A 344 12.78 -3.17 -2.01
CA ILE A 344 12.56 -2.19 -3.09
C ILE A 344 13.80 -2.10 -4.00
N LYS A 345 14.99 -1.98 -3.40
CA LYS A 345 16.25 -1.91 -4.14
C LYS A 345 16.50 -3.16 -5.01
N GLN A 346 16.22 -4.36 -4.51
CA GLN A 346 16.39 -5.60 -5.27
C GLN A 346 15.46 -5.64 -6.48
N GLU A 347 14.20 -5.20 -6.32
CA GLU A 347 13.24 -5.13 -7.42
C GLU A 347 13.64 -4.09 -8.47
N LEU A 348 14.08 -2.90 -8.06
CA LEU A 348 14.63 -1.87 -8.96
C LEU A 348 15.85 -2.37 -9.75
N GLN A 349 16.65 -3.26 -9.16
CA GLN A 349 17.76 -3.90 -9.87
C GLN A 349 17.26 -4.89 -10.93
N LYS A 350 16.22 -5.69 -10.62
CA LYS A 350 15.62 -6.64 -11.57
C LYS A 350 14.96 -5.95 -12.77
N THR A 351 14.41 -4.75 -12.57
CA THR A 351 13.77 -3.95 -13.65
C THR A 351 14.73 -3.02 -14.38
N GLU A 352 16.03 -3.07 -14.07
CA GLU A 352 17.08 -2.23 -14.66
C GLU A 352 16.90 -0.71 -14.47
N ASN A 353 16.08 -0.28 -13.50
CA ASN A 353 15.96 1.13 -13.12
C ASN A 353 17.17 1.56 -12.26
N LYS A 354 18.29 1.86 -12.94
CA LYS A 354 19.57 2.25 -12.33
C LYS A 354 19.49 3.54 -11.51
N ILE A 355 18.60 4.47 -11.87
CA ILE A 355 18.52 5.80 -11.23
C ILE A 355 17.90 5.67 -9.84
N ASP A 356 16.71 5.08 -9.74
CA ASP A 356 16.02 4.92 -8.46
C ASP A 356 16.72 3.86 -7.60
N TYR A 357 17.29 2.81 -8.21
CA TYR A 357 18.18 1.88 -7.50
C TYR A 357 19.29 2.61 -6.73
N GLY A 358 19.93 3.60 -7.36
CA GLY A 358 20.97 4.41 -6.73
C GLY A 358 20.47 5.18 -5.51
N ARG A 359 19.26 5.75 -5.58
CA ARG A 359 18.62 6.47 -4.47
C ARG A 359 18.32 5.52 -3.30
N PHE A 360 17.63 4.41 -3.57
CA PHE A 360 17.26 3.43 -2.55
C PHE A 360 18.46 2.74 -1.90
N ARG A 361 19.56 2.58 -2.65
CA ARG A 361 20.84 2.10 -2.09
C ARG A 361 21.41 3.05 -1.04
N VAL A 362 21.33 4.37 -1.25
CA VAL A 362 21.76 5.37 -0.26
C VAL A 362 20.91 5.28 1.01
N TYR A 363 19.59 5.17 0.85
CA TYR A 363 18.66 5.03 1.98
C TYR A 363 18.96 3.77 2.80
N GLU A 364 19.15 2.61 2.16
CA GLU A 364 19.49 1.37 2.88
C GLU A 364 20.82 1.51 3.65
N PHE A 365 21.84 2.15 3.05
CA PHE A 365 23.13 2.35 3.72
C PHE A 365 23.05 3.33 4.89
N ASN A 366 22.22 4.37 4.80
CA ASN A 366 21.96 5.26 5.93
C ASN A 366 21.26 4.53 7.07
N ALA A 367 20.23 3.71 6.78
CA ALA A 367 19.61 2.85 7.78
C ALA A 367 20.62 1.87 8.41
N TYR A 368 21.44 1.19 7.58
CA TYR A 368 22.44 0.25 8.08
C TYR A 368 23.50 0.94 8.95
N ARG A 369 23.98 2.13 8.56
CA ARG A 369 24.89 2.94 9.37
C ARG A 369 24.29 3.33 10.72
N ARG A 370 23.00 3.71 10.73
CA ARG A 370 22.27 4.09 11.94
C ARG A 370 22.07 2.90 12.87
N GLU A 371 21.68 1.76 12.33
CA GLU A 371 21.57 0.49 13.06
C GLU A 371 22.89 0.10 13.72
N LEU A 372 24.01 0.16 12.99
CA LEU A 372 25.35 -0.11 13.53
C LEU A 372 25.75 0.88 14.64
N THR A 373 25.34 2.14 14.53
CA THR A 373 25.61 3.15 15.55
C THR A 373 24.80 2.90 16.83
N ASN A 374 23.57 2.40 16.70
CA ASN A 374 22.67 2.13 17.81
C ASN A 374 22.95 0.79 18.50
N ARG A 375 23.55 -0.19 17.80
CA ARG A 375 24.07 -1.44 18.37
C ARG A 375 25.33 -1.18 19.20
N LYS A 376 25.20 -0.50 20.35
CA LYS A 376 26.27 -0.52 21.36
C LYS A 376 26.33 -1.92 21.99
N PRO A 377 27.53 -2.46 22.28
CA PRO A 377 27.68 -3.78 22.86
C PRO A 377 27.08 -3.79 24.27
N LYS A 378 25.86 -4.31 24.41
CA LYS A 378 25.35 -4.81 25.68
C LYS A 378 25.90 -6.22 25.85
N ASP A 379 26.62 -6.39 26.96
CA ASP A 379 27.16 -7.63 27.51
C ASP A 379 28.47 -8.19 26.93
N LYS A 380 29.50 -8.03 27.78
CA LYS A 380 30.88 -8.51 27.63
C LYS A 380 30.94 -10.04 27.80
N ILE A 381 30.93 -10.79 26.69
CA ILE A 381 31.51 -12.14 26.65
C ILE A 381 32.75 -12.09 25.74
N LEU A 382 33.92 -12.19 26.38
CA LEU A 382 35.13 -11.40 26.09
C LEU A 382 35.95 -11.76 24.84
N SER A 383 35.56 -12.74 24.02
CA SER A 383 36.40 -13.20 22.89
C SER A 383 35.69 -13.26 21.53
N ARG A 384 34.43 -13.70 21.49
CA ARG A 384 33.60 -13.63 20.26
C ARG A 384 33.11 -12.20 19.99
N ALA A 385 32.78 -11.44 21.04
CA ALA A 385 32.39 -10.03 20.93
C ALA A 385 33.49 -9.15 20.32
N ASN A 386 34.78 -9.44 20.59
CA ASN A 386 35.88 -8.62 20.05
C ASN A 386 36.04 -8.72 18.53
N ARG A 387 35.84 -9.92 17.94
CA ARG A 387 35.91 -10.08 16.47
C ARG A 387 34.72 -9.42 15.78
N GLU A 388 33.53 -9.54 16.35
CA GLU A 388 32.32 -8.91 15.82
C GLU A 388 32.37 -7.39 15.95
N ASN A 389 32.77 -6.85 17.10
CA ASN A 389 32.97 -5.42 17.31
C ASN A 389 34.00 -4.82 16.33
N ASN A 390 35.10 -5.54 16.06
CA ASN A 390 36.08 -5.11 15.07
C ASN A 390 35.53 -5.12 13.62
N ARG A 391 34.60 -6.01 13.29
CA ARG A 391 33.92 -5.99 11.99
C ARG A 391 32.94 -4.82 11.90
N LEU A 392 32.09 -4.65 12.92
CA LEU A 392 31.10 -3.57 12.98
C LEU A 392 31.78 -2.19 12.92
N SER A 393 32.90 -2.00 13.60
CA SER A 393 33.65 -0.74 13.56
C SER A 393 34.30 -0.47 12.19
N ARG A 394 34.82 -1.51 11.53
CA ARG A 394 35.34 -1.43 10.15
C ARG A 394 34.23 -1.08 9.16
N ASP A 395 33.08 -1.75 9.24
CA ASP A 395 31.95 -1.50 8.36
C ASP A 395 31.42 -0.08 8.57
N LEU A 396 31.29 0.36 9.83
CA LEU A 396 30.90 1.72 10.17
C LEU A 396 31.90 2.77 9.64
N PHE A 397 33.21 2.48 9.72
CA PHE A 397 34.24 3.36 9.16
C PHE A 397 34.12 3.47 7.64
N ILE A 398 33.95 2.35 6.94
CA ILE A 398 33.78 2.31 5.49
C ILE A 398 32.52 3.10 5.08
N LEU A 399 31.40 2.89 5.77
CA LEU A 399 30.15 3.61 5.50
C LEU A 399 30.29 5.12 5.76
N ARG A 400 30.98 5.52 6.83
CA ARG A 400 31.25 6.94 7.13
C ARG A 400 32.13 7.58 6.07
N LEU A 401 33.21 6.91 5.67
CA LEU A 401 34.11 7.41 4.64
C LEU A 401 33.39 7.54 3.30
N SER A 402 32.68 6.50 2.85
CA SER A 402 31.93 6.51 1.59
C SER A 402 30.84 7.58 1.57
N ASN A 403 30.11 7.77 2.68
CA ASN A 403 29.15 8.88 2.80
C ASN A 403 29.83 10.26 2.72
N ALA A 404 30.98 10.42 3.40
CA ALA A 404 31.70 11.69 3.43
C ALA A 404 32.26 12.08 2.05
N VAL A 405 32.76 11.10 1.30
CA VAL A 405 33.39 11.32 -0.01
C VAL A 405 32.35 11.56 -1.10
N SER A 406 31.34 10.71 -1.24
CA SER A 406 30.52 10.66 -2.46
C SER A 406 29.04 10.38 -2.22
N GLU A 407 28.59 10.37 -0.96
CA GLU A 407 27.22 9.96 -0.61
C GLU A 407 26.92 8.56 -1.18
N TYR A 408 27.82 7.63 -0.87
CA TYR A 408 27.80 6.23 -1.33
C TYR A 408 27.87 6.08 -2.86
N GLY A 409 28.64 6.94 -3.51
CA GLY A 409 28.89 6.89 -4.95
C GLY A 409 27.79 7.52 -5.78
N THR A 410 26.88 8.30 -5.19
CA THR A 410 25.79 8.97 -5.94
C THR A 410 26.11 10.41 -6.35
N ASN A 411 26.98 11.11 -5.61
CA ASN A 411 27.27 12.53 -5.80
C ASN A 411 28.70 12.76 -6.33
N TRP A 412 28.82 12.88 -7.65
CA TRP A 412 30.12 13.07 -8.33
C TRP A 412 30.78 14.41 -7.95
N LYS A 413 30.01 15.48 -7.76
CA LYS A 413 30.55 16.82 -7.41
C LYS A 413 31.23 16.77 -6.06
N ARG A 414 30.60 16.10 -5.09
CA ARG A 414 31.15 15.90 -3.74
C ARG A 414 32.42 15.05 -3.79
N ALA A 415 32.41 13.94 -4.54
CA ALA A 415 33.56 13.06 -4.68
C ALA A 415 34.75 13.78 -5.33
N PHE A 416 34.49 14.55 -6.39
CA PHE A 416 35.50 15.34 -7.08
C PHE A 416 36.08 16.43 -6.18
N LEU A 417 35.23 17.19 -5.48
CA LEU A 417 35.66 18.25 -4.57
C LEU A 417 36.45 17.67 -3.39
N PHE A 418 35.98 16.57 -2.79
CA PHE A 418 36.70 15.85 -1.74
C PHE A 418 38.10 15.45 -2.23
N THR A 419 38.19 14.86 -3.42
CA THR A 419 39.46 14.41 -4.01
C THR A 419 40.41 15.59 -4.19
N LEU A 420 39.94 16.70 -4.75
CA LEU A 420 40.73 17.90 -4.95
C LEU A 420 41.19 18.53 -3.63
N SER A 421 40.27 18.74 -2.69
CA SER A 421 40.57 19.35 -1.39
C SER A 421 41.51 18.47 -0.56
N PHE A 422 41.25 17.16 -0.47
CA PHE A 422 42.13 16.24 0.23
C PHE A 422 43.50 16.15 -0.46
N GLY A 423 43.54 16.07 -1.78
CA GLY A 423 44.81 16.04 -2.53
C GLY A 423 45.64 17.29 -2.33
N PHE A 424 45.00 18.46 -2.31
CA PHE A 424 45.66 19.74 -2.00
C PHE A 424 46.23 19.77 -0.58
N ILE A 425 45.41 19.42 0.42
CA ILE A 425 45.82 19.40 1.84
C ILE A 425 46.94 18.38 2.06
N ALA A 426 46.81 17.18 1.48
CA ALA A 426 47.80 16.13 1.59
C ALA A 426 49.13 16.54 0.93
N TYR A 427 49.09 17.10 -0.27
CA TYR A 427 50.29 17.60 -0.95
C TYR A 427 50.97 18.70 -0.14
N PHE A 428 50.20 19.65 0.37
CA PHE A 428 50.71 20.72 1.22
C PHE A 428 51.35 20.18 2.51
N ALA A 429 50.69 19.25 3.20
CA ALA A 429 51.21 18.62 4.40
C ALA A 429 52.49 17.83 4.13
N ILE A 430 52.54 17.08 3.03
CA ILE A 430 53.73 16.33 2.60
C ILE A 430 54.88 17.29 2.31
N THR A 431 54.63 18.37 1.56
CA THR A 431 55.63 19.40 1.23
C THR A 431 56.15 20.12 2.47
N PHE A 432 55.28 20.37 3.46
CA PHE A 432 55.65 20.99 4.73
C PHE A 432 56.50 20.05 5.62
N ILE A 433 56.12 18.78 5.70
CA ILE A 433 56.92 17.75 6.39
C ILE A 433 58.29 17.66 5.72
N GLU A 434 58.32 17.65 4.40
CA GLU A 434 59.53 17.58 3.59
C GLU A 434 60.45 18.78 3.81
N SER A 435 59.93 20.00 3.78
CA SER A 435 60.72 21.21 4.05
C SER A 435 61.31 21.20 5.46
N ARG A 436 60.57 20.67 6.44
CA ARG A 436 61.04 20.52 7.83
C ARG A 436 62.10 19.43 7.98
N LEU A 437 61.97 18.31 7.26
CA LEU A 437 62.95 17.22 7.27
C LEU A 437 64.27 17.57 6.59
N ILE A 438 64.24 18.46 5.60
CA ILE A 438 65.42 18.92 4.83
C ILE A 438 66.06 20.15 5.49
N GLY A 439 65.35 20.85 6.37
CA GLY A 439 65.84 22.07 7.03
C GLY A 439 65.80 23.31 6.13
N SER A 440 65.17 23.21 4.97
CA SER A 440 64.97 24.33 4.04
C SER A 440 63.78 25.19 4.47
N GLN A 441 63.93 26.52 4.41
CA GLN A 441 62.78 27.42 4.53
C GLN A 441 61.96 27.37 3.23
N LEU A 442 60.64 27.21 3.35
CA LEU A 442 59.72 27.38 2.22
C LEU A 442 59.73 28.87 1.81
N SER A 443 60.50 29.23 0.79
CA SER A 443 60.33 30.49 0.06
C SER A 443 59.27 30.30 -1.00
N PHE A 444 58.39 31.29 -1.18
CA PHE A 444 57.40 31.30 -2.26
C PHE A 444 57.78 32.37 -3.30
N ASP A 445 58.86 32.12 -4.05
CA ASP A 445 59.15 32.92 -5.25
C ASP A 445 58.29 32.46 -6.44
N SER A 446 58.17 33.28 -7.50
CA SER A 446 57.33 32.96 -8.66
C SER A 446 57.73 31.66 -9.38
N SER A 447 59.03 31.33 -9.41
CA SER A 447 59.55 30.04 -9.90
C SER A 447 59.10 28.87 -9.02
N ASP A 448 59.05 29.09 -7.71
CA ASP A 448 58.68 28.08 -6.71
C ASP A 448 57.17 27.79 -6.76
N ILE A 449 56.35 28.80 -7.05
CA ILE A 449 54.91 28.64 -7.26
C ILE A 449 54.62 27.75 -8.48
N ASN A 450 55.29 27.97 -9.61
CA ASN A 450 55.11 27.14 -10.81
C ASN A 450 55.57 25.69 -10.56
N SER A 451 56.69 25.51 -9.87
CA SER A 451 57.17 24.18 -9.46
C SER A 451 56.19 23.48 -8.52
N PHE A 452 55.66 24.22 -7.53
CA PHE A 452 54.68 23.74 -6.57
C PHE A 452 53.39 23.26 -7.25
N ILE A 453 52.83 24.06 -8.17
CA ILE A 453 51.61 23.72 -8.93
C ILE A 453 51.85 22.49 -9.81
N ASN A 454 52.99 22.43 -10.51
CA ASN A 454 53.34 21.27 -11.34
C ASN A 454 53.51 19.99 -10.51
N GLY A 455 54.16 20.08 -9.34
CA GLY A 455 54.28 18.98 -8.39
C GLY A 455 52.93 18.53 -7.86
N MET A 456 52.02 19.46 -7.59
CA MET A 456 50.65 19.16 -7.17
C MET A 456 49.87 18.37 -8.24
N PHE A 457 49.93 18.78 -9.52
CA PHE A 457 49.28 18.02 -10.60
C PHE A 457 49.85 16.62 -10.76
N LYS A 458 51.18 16.45 -10.66
CA LYS A 458 51.82 15.13 -10.64
C LYS A 458 51.37 14.30 -9.42
N PHE A 459 51.15 14.95 -8.27
CA PHE A 459 50.66 14.26 -7.09
C PHE A 459 49.26 13.67 -7.28
N PHE A 460 48.38 14.30 -8.06
CA PHE A 460 47.08 13.72 -8.43
C PHE A 460 47.18 12.52 -9.37
N ILE A 461 48.31 12.32 -10.07
CA ILE A 461 48.56 11.11 -10.86
C ILE A 461 48.88 9.97 -9.88
N VAL A 462 47.86 9.15 -9.58
CA VAL A 462 47.96 8.06 -8.58
C VAL A 462 49.09 7.08 -8.89
N THR A 463 49.40 6.86 -10.16
CA THR A 463 50.44 5.93 -10.62
C THR A 463 51.86 6.52 -10.57
N ASP A 464 52.00 7.83 -10.39
CA ASP A 464 53.31 8.46 -10.26
C ASP A 464 53.79 8.39 -8.80
N PHE A 465 54.61 7.37 -8.53
CA PHE A 465 55.29 7.15 -7.25
C PHE A 465 56.68 7.76 -7.22
N LYS A 466 57.06 8.60 -8.19
CA LYS A 466 58.27 9.41 -8.03
C LYS A 466 58.10 10.21 -6.75
N SER A 467 58.97 9.99 -5.78
CA SER A 467 59.02 10.82 -4.59
C SER A 467 59.23 12.26 -5.05
N ILE A 468 58.61 13.20 -4.33
CA ILE A 468 58.75 14.63 -4.63
C ILE A 468 60.25 15.05 -4.58
N LEU A 469 61.10 14.28 -3.89
CA LEU A 469 62.56 14.34 -4.01
C LEU A 469 63.26 13.01 -4.29
N ASP A 470 64.34 13.06 -5.09
CA ASP A 470 65.43 12.08 -5.06
C ASP A 470 66.11 12.15 -3.69
N LEU A 471 65.59 11.38 -2.74
CA LEU A 471 66.11 11.17 -1.39
C LEU A 471 67.51 10.51 -1.36
N LYS A 472 68.32 10.63 -2.42
CA LYS A 472 69.69 10.11 -2.47
C LYS A 472 70.71 11.02 -1.77
N VAL A 473 70.41 12.32 -1.62
CA VAL A 473 71.43 13.33 -1.23
C VAL A 473 71.51 13.58 0.28
N ALA A 474 70.53 13.14 1.09
CA ALA A 474 70.47 13.47 2.53
C ALA A 474 71.02 12.39 3.48
N PHE A 475 71.58 11.29 2.98
CA PHE A 475 71.80 10.07 3.78
C PHE A 475 73.21 9.83 4.30
N GLU A 476 74.16 10.74 4.09
CA GLU A 476 75.54 10.39 4.43
C GLU A 476 75.88 10.41 5.93
N ASP A 477 75.11 11.05 6.84
CA ASP A 477 75.64 11.18 8.22
C ASP A 477 74.68 11.27 9.44
N LYS A 478 73.38 10.90 9.37
CA LYS A 478 72.53 10.93 10.59
C LYS A 478 71.63 9.71 10.87
N TYR A 479 71.73 9.27 12.13
CA TYR A 479 71.24 8.05 12.79
C TYR A 479 69.71 7.78 12.76
N CYS A 480 69.38 6.48 12.79
CA CYS A 480 68.14 5.74 13.14
C CYS A 480 66.78 6.48 13.25
N LEU A 481 66.69 7.60 13.99
CA LEU A 481 65.48 8.44 14.07
C LEU A 481 65.06 8.99 12.71
N TYR A 482 66.02 9.34 11.85
CA TYR A 482 65.73 9.83 10.49
C TYR A 482 65.11 8.72 9.62
N SER A 483 65.55 7.46 9.81
CA SER A 483 64.99 6.30 9.09
C SER A 483 63.53 6.03 9.45
N ILE A 484 63.13 6.20 10.72
CA ILE A 484 61.73 6.05 11.14
C ILE A 484 60.86 7.16 10.54
N MET A 485 61.34 8.40 10.54
CA MET A 485 60.61 9.52 9.94
C MET A 485 60.44 9.38 8.43
N VAL A 486 61.47 8.92 7.71
CA VAL A 486 61.39 8.61 6.27
C VAL A 486 60.41 7.46 6.01
N PHE A 487 60.39 6.44 6.85
CA PHE A 487 59.43 5.34 6.74
C PHE A 487 57.98 5.84 6.95
N LEU A 488 57.73 6.64 7.99
CA LEU A 488 56.43 7.26 8.25
C LEU A 488 56.00 8.20 7.10
N TYR A 489 56.93 8.97 6.53
CA TYR A 489 56.69 9.78 5.34
C TYR A 489 56.22 8.93 4.16
N ARG A 490 56.93 7.83 3.86
CA ARG A 490 56.57 6.93 2.75
C ARG A 490 55.19 6.29 2.95
N ILE A 491 54.90 5.82 4.16
CA ILE A 491 53.57 5.29 4.50
C ILE A 491 52.49 6.35 4.33
N THR A 492 52.74 7.57 4.81
CA THR A 492 51.79 8.68 4.69
C THR A 492 51.55 9.04 3.22
N PHE A 493 52.62 9.13 2.42
CA PHE A 493 52.54 9.39 0.97
C PHE A 493 51.69 8.34 0.26
N VAL A 494 51.96 7.05 0.49
CA VAL A 494 51.18 5.95 -0.10
C VAL A 494 49.73 5.98 0.39
N GLY A 495 49.50 6.23 1.68
CA GLY A 495 48.16 6.36 2.25
C GLY A 495 47.36 7.50 1.60
N CYS A 496 47.97 8.67 1.39
CA CYS A 496 47.35 9.79 0.71
C CYS A 496 47.00 9.45 -0.75
N LYS A 497 47.90 8.78 -1.48
CA LYS A 497 47.63 8.32 -2.85
C LYS A 497 46.46 7.34 -2.91
N ILE A 498 46.33 6.42 -1.94
CA ILE A 498 45.19 5.50 -1.83
C ILE A 498 43.87 6.26 -1.65
N ILE A 499 43.84 7.29 -0.81
CA ILE A 499 42.64 8.10 -0.57
C ILE A 499 42.26 8.90 -1.83
N ILE A 500 43.24 9.46 -2.55
CA ILE A 500 43.00 10.13 -3.84
C ILE A 500 42.44 9.13 -4.86
N ALA A 501 43.03 7.94 -4.95
CA ALA A 501 42.55 6.87 -5.84
C ALA A 501 41.10 6.48 -5.53
N PHE A 502 40.76 6.37 -4.24
CA PHE A 502 39.40 6.12 -3.79
C PHE A 502 38.44 7.22 -4.22
N GLY A 503 38.81 8.50 -4.06
CA GLY A 503 38.00 9.63 -4.50
C GLY A 503 37.77 9.69 -6.02
N ILE A 504 38.80 9.37 -6.82
CA ILE A 504 38.68 9.23 -8.28
C ILE A 504 37.72 8.08 -8.63
N TYR A 505 37.89 6.92 -7.99
CA TYR A 505 37.03 5.77 -8.19
C TYR A 505 35.56 6.10 -7.90
N GLU A 506 35.28 6.75 -6.78
CA GLU A 506 33.93 7.18 -6.39
C GLU A 506 33.32 8.15 -7.41
N THR A 507 34.14 9.07 -7.94
CA THR A 507 33.72 10.01 -9.00
C THR A 507 33.30 9.25 -10.26
N VAL A 508 34.10 8.27 -10.71
CA VAL A 508 33.78 7.42 -11.88
C VAL A 508 32.51 6.61 -11.64
N GLN A 509 32.34 6.03 -10.44
CA GLN A 509 31.13 5.28 -10.09
C GLN A 509 29.88 6.16 -10.16
N SER A 510 29.95 7.40 -9.67
CA SER A 510 28.83 8.34 -9.75
C SER A 510 28.41 8.71 -11.18
N PHE A 511 29.31 8.64 -12.17
CA PHE A 511 28.96 8.84 -13.58
C PHE A 511 28.38 7.59 -14.24
N ARG A 512 28.76 6.38 -13.80
CA ARG A 512 28.29 5.13 -14.41
C ARG A 512 26.77 4.95 -14.34
N LYS A 513 26.09 5.60 -13.41
CA LYS A 513 24.62 5.57 -13.29
C LYS A 513 23.87 6.14 -14.51
N PHE A 514 24.54 6.96 -15.34
CA PHE A 514 23.95 7.55 -16.55
C PHE A 514 24.37 6.87 -17.85
N LYS A 515 25.18 5.81 -17.78
CA LYS A 515 25.49 4.99 -18.96
C LYS A 515 24.41 3.90 -19.08
N VAL A 516 23.55 4.06 -20.08
CA VAL A 516 22.58 3.05 -20.53
C VAL A 516 23.36 1.82 -20.96
#